data_AF-A0A7X1H192-F1
#
_entry.id   AF-A0A7X1H192-F1
#
_cell.length_a   1.000
_cell.length_b   1.000
_cell.length_c   1.000
_cell.angle_alpha   90.00
_cell.angle_beta   90.00
_cell.angle_gamma   90.00
#
_symmetry.space_group_name_H-M   'P 1'
#
loop_
_entity.id
_entity.type
_entity.pdbx_description
1 polymer ?
#
loop_
_entity_poly.entity_id
_entity_poly.type
_entity_poly.pdbx_seq_one_letter_code
_entity_poly.pdbx_strand_id
1 'polypeptide(L)'
;MTNDNKKIRIDEINKMIEEFCDQYLNDQFKGYAQALCEKIGRKRTLSINKGGKKIWAAAIIYVIARLNFLFDKKNDYFITADIICDFFGTKKTTSSNKATQIEKACNIRIGEQGLCNPEITDMLTFYETPEGFILPKSMIGSPDIEIQPDIKIQLANGEEVSAVEHFKTELKRFKKQQEQERKERREKINQQIAEKKKKRKKKTTGK
;
A
#
# COMPACT_ATOMS: atom_id res chain seq x y z
N MET A 1 19.55 -26.13 -14.28
CA MET A 1 18.23 -25.88 -14.92
C MET A 1 17.16 -25.28 -13.99
N THR A 2 17.42 -25.06 -12.69
CA THR A 2 16.40 -24.59 -11.71
C THR A 2 16.32 -23.06 -11.53
N ASN A 3 17.41 -22.31 -11.78
CA ASN A 3 17.44 -20.85 -11.61
C ASN A 3 16.73 -20.10 -12.74
N ASP A 4 16.85 -20.54 -13.99
CA ASP A 4 16.22 -19.87 -15.13
C ASP A 4 14.69 -19.95 -15.08
N ASN A 5 14.17 -21.14 -14.74
CA ASN A 5 12.74 -21.35 -14.51
C ASN A 5 12.17 -20.48 -13.37
N LYS A 6 12.97 -20.25 -12.33
CA LYS A 6 12.58 -19.39 -11.22
C LYS A 6 12.54 -17.93 -11.63
N LYS A 7 13.51 -17.48 -12.44
CA LYS A 7 13.55 -16.11 -12.98
C LYS A 7 12.35 -15.84 -13.89
N ILE A 8 12.11 -16.70 -14.87
CA ILE A 8 10.93 -16.62 -15.76
C ILE A 8 9.65 -16.50 -14.94
N ARG A 9 9.54 -17.32 -13.88
CA ARG A 9 8.35 -17.32 -13.04
C ARG A 9 8.19 -16.03 -12.23
N ILE A 10 9.28 -15.45 -11.73
CA ILE A 10 9.25 -14.16 -11.04
C ILE A 10 8.78 -13.07 -12.03
N ASP A 11 9.29 -13.08 -13.25
CA ASP A 11 8.92 -12.10 -14.29
C ASP A 11 7.43 -12.19 -14.64
N GLU A 12 6.89 -13.40 -14.79
CA GLU A 12 5.46 -13.61 -15.02
C GLU A 12 4.58 -13.12 -13.86
N ILE A 13 5.03 -13.31 -12.61
CA ILE A 13 4.32 -12.81 -11.43
C ILE A 13 4.39 -11.28 -11.37
N ASN A 14 5.56 -10.70 -11.65
CA ASN A 14 5.76 -9.25 -11.70
C ASN A 14 4.88 -8.59 -12.77
N LYS A 15 4.73 -9.21 -13.94
CA LYS A 15 3.80 -8.72 -14.97
C LYS A 15 2.35 -8.69 -14.48
N MET A 16 1.89 -9.74 -13.79
CA MET A 16 0.53 -9.76 -13.23
C MET A 16 0.35 -8.71 -12.11
N ILE A 17 1.40 -8.43 -11.34
CA ILE A 17 1.42 -7.37 -10.32
C ILE A 17 1.32 -5.99 -10.99
N GLU A 18 2.10 -5.76 -12.04
CA GLU A 18 2.10 -4.52 -12.81
C GLU A 18 0.72 -4.23 -13.38
N GLU A 19 0.09 -5.20 -14.05
CA GLU A 19 -1.27 -5.06 -14.58
C GLU A 19 -2.31 -4.70 -13.49
N PHE A 20 -2.15 -5.22 -12.27
CA PHE A 20 -3.02 -4.86 -11.15
C PHE A 20 -2.77 -3.44 -10.67
N CYS A 21 -1.50 -3.07 -10.49
CA CYS A 21 -1.11 -1.77 -9.97
C CYS A 21 -1.47 -0.64 -10.95
N ASP A 22 -1.26 -0.84 -12.25
CA ASP A 22 -1.64 0.14 -13.26
C ASP A 22 -3.17 0.33 -13.32
N GLN A 23 -3.95 -0.72 -13.02
CA GLN A 23 -5.41 -0.62 -12.99
C GLN A 23 -5.97 -0.02 -11.69
N TYR A 24 -5.41 -0.35 -10.52
CA TYR A 24 -6.03 -0.04 -9.23
C TYR A 24 -5.14 0.72 -8.26
N LEU A 25 -3.84 0.84 -8.47
CA LEU A 25 -2.89 1.48 -7.55
C LEU A 25 -2.06 2.53 -8.29
N ASN A 26 -0.75 2.55 -8.05
CA ASN A 26 0.23 3.44 -8.69
C ASN A 26 1.62 2.77 -8.73
N ASP A 27 2.60 3.49 -9.28
CA ASP A 27 3.97 3.00 -9.41
C ASP A 27 4.68 2.76 -8.07
N GLN A 28 4.34 3.52 -7.03
CA GLN A 28 4.92 3.32 -5.70
C GLN A 28 4.54 1.94 -5.13
N PHE A 29 3.26 1.57 -5.19
CA PHE A 29 2.82 0.24 -4.73
C PHE A 29 3.31 -0.89 -5.65
N LYS A 30 3.47 -0.62 -6.97
CA LYS A 30 4.13 -1.54 -7.90
C LYS A 30 5.56 -1.85 -7.46
N GLY A 31 6.34 -0.82 -7.13
CA GLY A 31 7.70 -0.97 -6.62
C GLY A 31 7.76 -1.81 -5.35
N TYR A 32 6.89 -1.55 -4.36
CA TYR A 32 6.82 -2.36 -3.15
C TYR A 32 6.47 -3.83 -3.41
N ALA A 33 5.52 -4.08 -4.31
CA ALA A 33 5.11 -5.44 -4.67
C ALA A 33 6.22 -6.21 -5.40
N GLN A 34 6.96 -5.55 -6.31
CA GLN A 34 8.11 -6.12 -7.00
C GLN A 34 9.27 -6.41 -6.03
N ALA A 35 9.58 -5.48 -5.12
CA ALA A 35 10.58 -5.69 -4.07
C ALA A 35 10.24 -6.89 -3.17
N LEU A 36 8.96 -7.06 -2.83
CA LEU A 36 8.49 -8.25 -2.11
C LEU A 36 8.65 -9.53 -2.96
N CYS A 37 8.30 -9.50 -4.25
CA CYS A 37 8.48 -10.62 -5.16
C CYS A 37 9.95 -11.07 -5.22
N GLU A 38 10.89 -10.12 -5.32
CA GLU A 38 12.33 -10.39 -5.28
C GLU A 38 12.80 -10.94 -3.93
N LYS A 39 12.29 -10.41 -2.81
CA LYS A 39 12.57 -10.92 -1.45
C LYS A 39 12.11 -12.38 -1.31
N ILE A 40 10.93 -12.72 -1.82
CA ILE A 40 10.42 -14.09 -1.91
C ILE A 40 11.34 -14.94 -2.79
N GLY A 41 11.72 -14.40 -3.95
CA GLY A 41 12.66 -15.03 -4.88
C GLY A 41 13.97 -15.42 -4.19
N ARG A 42 14.49 -14.63 -3.25
CA ARG A 42 15.73 -14.98 -2.52
C ARG A 42 15.52 -15.98 -1.38
N LYS A 43 14.29 -16.17 -0.90
CA LYS A 43 14.02 -17.01 0.28
C LYS A 43 14.00 -18.50 -0.07
N ARG A 44 15.04 -19.25 0.32
CA ARG A 44 15.15 -20.72 0.08
C ARG A 44 13.98 -21.54 0.64
N THR A 45 13.42 -21.14 1.79
CA THR A 45 12.29 -21.84 2.43
C THR A 45 10.97 -21.67 1.67
N LEU A 46 10.86 -20.63 0.83
CA LEU A 46 9.70 -20.42 -0.04
C LEU A 46 10.03 -20.83 -1.47
N SER A 47 9.42 -21.92 -1.92
CA SER A 47 9.49 -22.29 -3.33
C SER A 47 8.41 -21.55 -4.12
N ILE A 48 8.76 -20.42 -4.74
CA ILE A 48 7.83 -19.66 -5.61
C ILE A 48 7.28 -20.51 -6.77
N ASN A 49 8.04 -21.53 -7.18
CA ASN A 49 7.67 -22.52 -8.19
C ASN A 49 6.47 -23.40 -7.79
N LYS A 50 6.18 -23.54 -6.50
CA LYS A 50 5.06 -24.34 -6.00
C LYS A 50 3.78 -23.50 -5.87
N GLY A 51 2.66 -24.01 -6.39
CA GLY A 51 1.36 -23.35 -6.39
C GLY A 51 1.07 -22.52 -7.65
N GLY A 52 -0.10 -21.90 -7.74
CA GLY A 52 -0.51 -21.10 -8.90
C GLY A 52 0.12 -19.69 -8.92
N LYS A 53 0.61 -19.23 -10.09
CA LYS A 53 1.21 -17.89 -10.28
C LYS A 53 0.25 -16.77 -9.85
N LYS A 54 -1.03 -16.89 -10.22
CA LYS A 54 -2.12 -15.97 -9.82
C LYS A 54 -2.30 -15.87 -8.29
N ILE A 55 -2.12 -16.98 -7.57
CA ILE A 55 -2.22 -16.99 -6.10
C ILE A 55 -1.02 -16.25 -5.50
N TRP A 56 0.19 -16.42 -6.07
CA TRP A 56 1.37 -15.66 -5.65
C TRP A 56 1.19 -14.16 -5.88
N ALA A 57 0.80 -13.74 -7.09
CA ALA A 57 0.54 -12.34 -7.40
C ALA A 57 -0.52 -11.73 -6.45
N ALA A 58 -1.66 -12.42 -6.28
CA ALA A 58 -2.71 -11.98 -5.36
C ALA A 58 -2.22 -11.87 -3.91
N ALA A 59 -1.43 -12.83 -3.44
CA ALA A 59 -0.90 -12.83 -2.08
C ALA A 59 0.13 -11.70 -1.86
N ILE A 60 1.00 -11.43 -2.84
CA ILE A 60 1.96 -10.32 -2.77
C ILE A 60 1.23 -8.98 -2.65
N ILE A 61 0.26 -8.71 -3.53
CA ILE A 61 -0.57 -7.50 -3.44
C ILE A 61 -1.31 -7.44 -2.10
N TYR A 62 -1.79 -8.58 -1.59
CA TYR A 62 -2.47 -8.63 -0.29
C TYR A 62 -1.55 -8.20 0.86
N VAL A 63 -0.29 -8.65 0.87
CA VAL A 63 0.71 -8.23 1.87
C VAL A 63 0.95 -6.72 1.77
N ILE A 64 1.19 -6.20 0.57
CA ILE A 64 1.40 -4.75 0.37
C ILE A 64 0.18 -3.95 0.82
N ALA A 65 -1.04 -4.44 0.53
CA ALA A 65 -2.27 -3.81 0.98
C ALA A 65 -2.41 -3.76 2.50
N ARG A 66 -1.98 -4.81 3.22
CA ARG A 66 -1.94 -4.80 4.69
C ARG A 66 -0.93 -3.80 5.23
N LEU A 67 0.31 -3.84 4.73
CA LEU A 67 1.39 -2.99 5.21
C LEU A 67 1.13 -1.49 5.01
N ASN A 68 0.34 -1.15 3.99
CA ASN A 68 0.05 0.24 3.63
C ASN A 68 -1.40 0.65 3.97
N PHE A 69 -2.11 -0.13 4.79
CA PHE A 69 -3.50 0.13 5.21
C PHE A 69 -4.47 0.37 4.03
N LEU A 70 -4.26 -0.28 2.90
CA LEU A 70 -5.10 -0.09 1.70
C LEU A 70 -6.50 -0.70 1.86
N PHE A 71 -6.74 -1.49 2.90
CA PHE A 71 -8.06 -1.97 3.28
C PHE A 71 -8.86 -0.97 4.12
N ASP A 72 -8.24 0.11 4.59
CA ASP A 72 -8.96 1.18 5.27
C ASP A 72 -9.62 2.09 4.23
N LYS A 73 -10.93 2.33 4.40
CA LYS A 73 -11.70 3.25 3.56
C LYS A 73 -11.14 4.66 3.57
N LYS A 74 -10.40 5.06 4.62
CA LYS A 74 -9.76 6.37 4.75
C LYS A 74 -8.54 6.52 3.85
N ASN A 75 -7.90 5.43 3.41
CA ASN A 75 -6.75 5.46 2.53
C ASN A 75 -7.18 5.90 1.11
N ASP A 76 -6.40 6.77 0.46
CA ASP A 76 -6.72 7.27 -0.87
C ASP A 76 -6.68 6.15 -1.93
N TYR A 77 -5.84 5.13 -1.70
CA TYR A 77 -5.73 3.93 -2.52
C TYR A 77 -6.58 2.78 -2.00
N PHE A 78 -7.67 3.06 -1.29
CA PHE A 78 -8.58 2.05 -0.73
C PHE A 78 -9.04 1.02 -1.78
N ILE A 79 -8.73 -0.25 -1.51
CA ILE A 79 -9.17 -1.42 -2.25
C ILE A 79 -9.73 -2.46 -1.28
N THR A 80 -10.56 -3.38 -1.77
CA THR A 80 -11.07 -4.49 -0.96
C THR A 80 -10.36 -5.78 -1.34
N ALA A 81 -10.37 -6.76 -0.43
CA ALA A 81 -9.90 -8.11 -0.72
C ALA A 81 -10.63 -8.75 -1.92
N ASP A 82 -11.91 -8.39 -2.14
CA ASP A 82 -12.66 -8.81 -3.32
C ASP A 82 -12.03 -8.32 -4.61
N ILE A 83 -11.62 -7.04 -4.69
CA ILE A 83 -11.01 -6.47 -5.90
C ILE A 83 -9.74 -7.25 -6.28
N ILE A 84 -8.89 -7.53 -5.29
CA ILE A 84 -7.66 -8.31 -5.48
C ILE A 84 -8.02 -9.71 -6.01
N CYS A 85 -8.89 -10.42 -5.29
CA CYS A 85 -9.21 -11.81 -5.61
C CYS A 85 -9.95 -11.96 -6.94
N ASP A 86 -10.87 -11.04 -7.26
CA ASP A 86 -11.61 -11.02 -8.51
C ASP A 86 -10.71 -10.76 -9.72
N PHE A 87 -9.73 -9.86 -9.56
CA PHE A 87 -8.77 -9.54 -10.61
C PHE A 87 -7.91 -10.76 -10.96
N PHE A 88 -7.32 -11.40 -9.95
CA PHE A 88 -6.47 -12.58 -10.17
C PHE A 88 -7.26 -13.87 -10.38
N GLY A 89 -8.57 -13.88 -10.13
CA GLY A 89 -9.41 -15.07 -10.20
C GLY A 89 -9.08 -16.10 -9.11
N THR A 90 -8.83 -15.64 -7.89
CA THR A 90 -8.43 -16.47 -6.75
C THR A 90 -9.49 -16.44 -5.64
N LYS A 91 -9.44 -17.40 -4.71
CA LYS A 91 -10.29 -17.38 -3.51
C LYS A 91 -9.65 -16.50 -2.43
N LYS A 92 -10.47 -15.75 -1.68
CA LYS A 92 -10.04 -14.91 -0.55
C LYS A 92 -9.20 -15.65 0.48
N THR A 93 -9.68 -16.80 0.94
CA THR A 93 -9.00 -17.61 1.95
C THR A 93 -7.64 -18.08 1.45
N THR A 94 -7.55 -18.53 0.20
CA THR A 94 -6.29 -18.99 -0.41
C THR A 94 -5.26 -17.86 -0.51
N SER A 95 -5.67 -16.68 -0.99
CA SER A 95 -4.76 -15.53 -1.13
C SER A 95 -4.33 -14.99 0.23
N SER A 96 -5.26 -14.82 1.18
CA SER A 96 -4.99 -14.35 2.54
C SER A 96 -4.06 -15.31 3.30
N ASN A 97 -4.31 -16.62 3.24
CA ASN A 97 -3.48 -17.60 3.92
C ASN A 97 -2.07 -17.64 3.32
N LYS A 98 -1.94 -17.53 2.00
CA LYS A 98 -0.62 -17.42 1.36
C LYS A 98 0.09 -16.12 1.74
N ALA A 99 -0.62 -15.00 1.84
CA ALA A 99 -0.05 -13.73 2.29
C ALA A 99 0.55 -13.88 3.71
N THR A 100 -0.18 -14.50 4.63
CA THR A 100 0.32 -14.78 5.98
C THR A 100 1.51 -15.75 5.99
N GLN A 101 1.58 -16.72 5.07
CA GLN A 101 2.78 -17.55 4.92
C GLN A 101 3.98 -16.74 4.44
N ILE A 102 3.78 -15.81 3.50
CA ILE A 102 4.82 -14.90 3.00
C ILE A 102 5.33 -14.03 4.13
N GLU A 103 4.43 -13.37 4.87
CA GLU A 103 4.76 -12.52 6.02
C GLU A 103 5.65 -13.26 7.02
N LYS A 104 5.23 -14.47 7.44
CA LYS A 104 5.99 -15.31 8.38
C LYS A 104 7.35 -15.73 7.82
N ALA A 105 7.40 -16.26 6.60
CA ALA A 105 8.64 -16.81 6.04
C ALA A 105 9.67 -15.72 5.69
N CYS A 106 9.21 -14.53 5.30
CA CYS A 106 10.05 -13.37 5.02
C CYS A 106 10.32 -12.50 6.26
N ASN A 107 9.78 -12.87 7.44
CA ASN A 107 9.83 -12.10 8.69
C ASN A 107 9.40 -10.63 8.50
N ILE A 108 8.35 -10.42 7.73
CA ILE A 108 7.82 -9.09 7.43
C ILE A 108 6.93 -8.68 8.60
N ARG A 109 7.18 -7.49 9.13
CA ARG A 109 6.36 -6.88 10.18
C ARG A 109 5.67 -5.62 9.67
N ILE A 110 4.76 -5.09 10.47
CA ILE A 110 4.16 -3.79 10.20
C ILE A 110 5.27 -2.73 10.15
N GLY A 111 5.20 -1.80 9.18
CA GLY A 111 6.24 -0.80 8.99
C GLY A 111 7.53 -1.30 8.31
N GLU A 112 7.55 -2.51 7.75
CA GLU A 112 8.74 -3.06 7.05
C GLU A 112 9.28 -2.08 5.99
N GLN A 113 10.53 -1.66 6.18
CA GLN A 113 11.20 -0.74 5.29
C GLN A 113 11.29 -1.29 3.86
N GLY A 114 11.02 -0.44 2.87
CA GLY A 114 11.06 -0.79 1.46
C GLY A 114 9.83 -1.54 0.95
N LEU A 115 8.89 -1.92 1.82
CA LEU A 115 7.61 -2.54 1.44
C LEU A 115 6.38 -1.67 1.79
N CYS A 116 6.59 -0.54 2.48
CA CYS A 116 5.55 0.41 2.79
C CYS A 116 6.05 1.86 2.75
N ASN A 117 5.11 2.80 2.81
CA ASN A 117 5.40 4.23 2.83
C ASN A 117 6.37 4.57 3.98
N PRO A 118 7.48 5.28 3.72
CA PRO A 118 8.42 5.72 4.74
C PRO A 118 7.76 6.41 5.95
N GLU A 119 6.70 7.19 5.75
CA GLU A 119 5.96 7.82 6.86
C GLU A 119 5.40 6.77 7.83
N ILE A 120 4.86 5.66 7.31
CA ILE A 120 4.37 4.54 8.13
C ILE A 120 5.54 3.86 8.85
N THR A 121 6.65 3.61 8.14
CA THR A 121 7.86 3.04 8.75
C THR A 121 8.39 3.91 9.88
N ASP A 122 8.48 5.23 9.69
CA ASP A 122 9.02 6.16 10.68
C ASP A 122 8.09 6.36 11.88
N MET A 123 6.77 6.25 11.68
CA MET A 123 5.79 6.22 12.79
C MET A 123 5.90 4.95 13.64
N LEU A 124 6.27 3.82 13.03
CA LEU A 124 6.30 2.50 13.70
C LEU A 124 7.70 2.05 14.12
N THR A 125 8.72 2.83 13.80
CA THR A 125 10.10 2.63 14.26
C THR A 125 10.29 3.44 15.52
N PHE A 126 10.74 2.81 16.61
CA PHE A 126 10.93 3.47 17.90
C PHE A 126 12.42 3.45 18.30
N TYR A 127 12.85 4.48 19.02
CA TYR A 127 14.17 4.62 19.60
C TYR A 127 14.04 4.84 21.10
N GLU A 128 14.99 4.29 21.85
CA GLU A 128 15.14 4.55 23.28
C GLU A 128 16.19 5.65 23.46
N THR A 129 15.84 6.72 24.17
CA THR A 129 16.80 7.78 24.52
C THR A 129 17.74 7.30 25.64
N PRO A 130 18.90 7.94 25.84
CA PRO A 130 19.79 7.61 26.97
C PRO A 130 19.09 7.69 28.34
N GLU A 131 18.05 8.51 28.46
CA GLU A 131 17.23 8.69 29.66
C GLU A 131 16.11 7.64 29.79
N GLY A 132 15.96 6.73 28.82
CA GLY A 132 15.01 5.61 28.85
C GLY A 132 13.63 5.90 28.24
N PHE A 133 13.45 7.01 27.51
CA PHE A 133 12.19 7.29 26.82
C PHE A 133 12.11 6.57 25.48
N ILE A 134 10.94 6.01 25.15
CA ILE A 134 10.69 5.36 23.85
C ILE A 134 9.95 6.34 22.94
N LEU A 135 10.60 6.76 21.85
CA LEU A 135 10.08 7.75 20.89
C LEU A 135 10.00 7.18 19.47
N PRO A 136 8.93 7.43 18.71
CA PRO A 136 8.90 7.16 17.27
C PRO A 136 10.00 7.91 16.51
N LYS A 137 10.52 7.33 15.43
CA LYS A 137 11.54 7.93 14.57
C LYS A 137 11.08 9.25 13.96
N SER A 138 9.80 9.31 13.60
CA SER A 138 9.15 10.53 13.10
C SER A 138 9.27 11.72 14.06
N MET A 139 9.53 11.48 15.35
CA MET A 139 9.75 12.53 16.35
C MET A 139 11.23 12.91 16.52
N ILE A 140 12.19 12.26 15.85
CA ILE A 140 13.64 12.44 16.08
C ILE A 140 14.32 13.26 14.96
N GLY A 141 13.69 13.36 13.78
CA GLY A 141 14.25 14.00 12.58
C GLY A 141 13.83 15.45 12.34
N SER A 142 13.07 16.06 13.25
CA SER A 142 12.76 17.50 13.17
C SER A 142 13.90 18.25 13.86
N PRO A 143 14.62 19.18 13.17
CA PRO A 143 15.64 20.02 13.82
C PRO A 143 15.11 20.80 15.04
N ASP A 144 13.78 20.89 15.17
CA ASP A 144 13.05 21.67 16.17
C ASP A 144 12.40 20.81 17.27
N ILE A 145 13.04 19.72 17.74
CA ILE A 145 12.56 19.02 18.95
C ILE A 145 12.98 19.84 20.18
N GLU A 146 12.39 21.03 20.31
CA GLU A 146 11.69 21.36 21.53
C GLU A 146 10.37 20.58 21.46
N ILE A 147 10.09 19.76 22.47
CA ILE A 147 8.80 19.10 22.64
C ILE A 147 7.71 20.17 22.46
N GLN A 148 7.04 20.26 21.31
CA GLN A 148 6.02 21.29 21.12
C GLN A 148 4.80 20.92 21.97
N PRO A 149 4.58 21.57 23.13
CA PRO A 149 3.38 21.36 23.92
C PRO A 149 2.35 22.30 23.33
N ASP A 150 1.48 21.79 22.45
CA ASP A 150 0.50 22.61 21.72
C ASP A 150 1.13 23.77 20.94
N ILE A 151 1.32 23.60 19.62
CA ILE A 151 1.76 24.68 18.72
C ILE A 151 0.78 25.88 18.82
N LYS A 152 1.08 26.85 19.69
CA LYS A 152 0.43 28.16 19.74
C LYS A 152 1.24 29.09 18.84
N ILE A 153 0.80 29.25 17.60
CA ILE A 153 1.35 30.24 16.68
C ILE A 153 1.09 31.62 17.31
N GLN A 154 2.11 32.27 17.87
CA GLN A 154 2.05 33.68 18.28
C GLN A 154 2.26 34.54 17.04
N LEU A 155 1.24 35.29 16.66
CA LEU A 155 1.25 36.18 15.50
C LEU A 155 1.62 37.58 16.02
N ALA A 156 2.75 38.13 15.59
CA ALA A 156 3.29 39.38 16.15
C ALA A 156 2.74 40.65 15.46
N ASN A 157 2.21 40.51 14.24
CA ASN A 157 1.65 41.62 13.45
C ASN A 157 0.47 41.15 12.56
N GLY A 158 -0.31 42.11 12.04
CA GLY A 158 -1.49 41.81 11.22
C GLY A 158 -1.18 41.19 9.84
N GLU A 159 0.02 41.41 9.31
CA GLU A 159 0.46 40.84 8.03
C GLU A 159 0.70 39.33 8.14
N GLU A 160 1.34 38.87 9.23
CA GLU A 160 1.54 37.45 9.54
C GLU A 160 0.22 36.70 9.76
N VAL A 161 -0.80 37.35 10.35
CA VAL A 161 -2.15 36.77 10.49
C VAL A 161 -2.74 36.48 9.11
N SER A 162 -2.66 37.43 8.19
CA SER A 162 -3.21 37.29 6.83
C SER A 162 -2.48 36.22 6.01
N ALA A 163 -1.16 36.11 6.15
CA ALA A 163 -0.34 35.09 5.48
C ALA A 163 -0.70 33.68 5.96
N VAL A 164 -0.87 33.49 7.27
CA VAL A 164 -1.28 32.20 7.85
C VAL A 164 -2.72 31.83 7.45
N GLU A 165 -3.64 32.80 7.37
CA GLU A 165 -5.00 32.57 6.88
C GLU A 165 -5.04 32.19 5.40
N HIS A 166 -4.22 32.83 4.57
CA HIS A 166 -4.04 32.48 3.17
C HIS A 166 -3.55 31.04 3.03
N PHE A 167 -2.46 30.69 3.72
CA PHE A 167 -1.89 29.34 3.70
C PHE A 167 -2.88 28.26 4.20
N LYS A 168 -3.62 28.53 5.30
CA LYS A 168 -4.69 27.64 5.76
C LYS A 168 -5.78 27.45 4.71
N THR A 169 -6.10 28.50 3.96
CA THR A 169 -7.09 28.45 2.87
C THR A 169 -6.56 27.64 1.69
N GLU A 170 -5.30 27.81 1.32
CA GLU A 170 -4.63 26.99 0.30
C GLU A 170 -4.58 25.51 0.69
N LEU A 171 -4.19 25.18 1.93
CA LEU A 171 -4.24 23.80 2.44
C LEU A 171 -5.65 23.21 2.39
N LYS A 172 -6.68 23.98 2.74
CA LYS A 172 -8.08 23.55 2.62
C LYS A 172 -8.44 23.28 1.16
N ARG A 173 -8.02 24.14 0.22
CA ARG A 173 -8.25 23.96 -1.22
C ARG A 173 -7.53 22.71 -1.74
N PHE A 174 -6.27 22.52 -1.39
CA PHE A 174 -5.47 21.36 -1.77
C PHE A 174 -6.08 20.06 -1.24
N LYS A 175 -6.47 20.02 0.05
CA LYS A 175 -7.16 18.85 0.63
C LYS A 175 -8.49 18.56 -0.07
N LYS A 176 -9.26 19.60 -0.40
CA LYS A 176 -10.53 19.46 -1.14
C LYS A 176 -10.30 18.91 -2.56
N GLN A 177 -9.24 19.34 -3.23
CA GLN A 177 -8.85 18.82 -4.54
C GLN A 177 -8.47 17.33 -4.45
N GLN A 178 -7.63 16.96 -3.49
CA GLN A 178 -7.26 15.56 -3.25
C GLN A 178 -8.49 14.68 -2.96
N GLU A 179 -9.44 15.18 -2.17
CA GLU A 179 -10.69 14.47 -1.90
C GLU A 179 -11.55 14.29 -3.17
N GLN A 180 -11.56 15.30 -4.05
CA GLN A 180 -12.26 15.24 -5.33
C GLN A 180 -11.62 14.21 -6.27
N GLU A 181 -10.29 14.27 -6.45
CA GLU A 181 -9.53 13.32 -7.28
C GLU A 181 -9.73 11.87 -6.77
N ARG A 182 -9.76 11.69 -5.45
CA ARG A 182 -10.08 10.41 -4.82
C ARG A 182 -11.50 9.93 -5.14
N LYS A 183 -12.50 10.81 -5.07
CA LYS A 183 -13.90 10.46 -5.42
C LYS A 183 -14.00 10.05 -6.88
N GLU A 184 -13.40 10.82 -7.78
CA GLU A 184 -13.40 10.52 -9.22
C GLU A 184 -12.71 9.20 -9.53
N ARG A 185 -11.53 8.94 -8.93
CA ARG A 185 -10.85 7.65 -9.06
C ARG A 185 -11.74 6.51 -8.56
N ARG A 186 -12.43 6.71 -7.44
CA ARG A 186 -13.31 5.68 -6.88
C ARG A 186 -14.51 5.39 -7.78
N GLU A 187 -15.10 6.42 -8.35
CA GLU A 187 -16.20 6.30 -9.31
C GLU A 187 -15.76 5.51 -10.54
N LYS A 188 -14.61 5.84 -11.12
CA LYS A 188 -14.02 5.09 -12.24
C LYS A 188 -13.83 3.61 -11.89
N ILE A 189 -13.25 3.30 -10.74
CA ILE A 189 -13.07 1.91 -10.27
C ILE A 189 -14.43 1.20 -10.10
N ASN A 190 -15.40 1.86 -9.47
CA ASN A 190 -16.73 1.29 -9.26
C ASN A 190 -17.46 0.99 -10.58
N GLN A 191 -17.35 1.90 -11.57
CA GLN A 191 -17.89 1.70 -12.92
C GLN A 191 -17.24 0.48 -13.60
N GLN A 192 -15.91 0.39 -13.57
CA GLN A 192 -15.18 -0.76 -14.12
C GLN A 192 -15.58 -2.09 -13.47
N ILE A 193 -15.76 -2.10 -12.14
CA ILE A 193 -16.22 -3.28 -11.40
C ILE A 193 -17.64 -3.66 -11.83
N ALA A 194 -18.54 -2.68 -11.98
CA ALA A 194 -19.91 -2.91 -12.42
C ALA A 194 -19.97 -3.50 -13.84
N GLU A 195 -19.15 -2.98 -14.76
CA GLU A 195 -19.03 -3.51 -16.12
C GLU A 195 -18.47 -4.94 -16.15
N LYS A 196 -17.40 -5.21 -15.40
CA LYS A 196 -16.83 -6.56 -15.28
C LYS A 196 -17.87 -7.55 -14.73
N LYS A 197 -18.68 -7.15 -13.74
CA LYS A 197 -19.78 -7.96 -13.19
C LYS A 197 -20.88 -8.22 -14.22
N LYS A 198 -21.29 -7.20 -15.00
CA LYS A 198 -22.27 -7.37 -16.10
C LYS A 198 -21.77 -8.35 -17.16
N LYS A 199 -20.49 -8.22 -17.57
CA LYS A 199 -19.83 -9.13 -18.54
C LYS A 199 -19.76 -10.57 -18.02
N ARG A 200 -19.44 -10.77 -16.73
CA ARG A 200 -19.46 -12.10 -16.09
C ARG A 200 -20.85 -12.73 -16.10
N LYS A 201 -21.90 -12.00 -15.69
CA LYS A 201 -23.28 -12.49 -15.69
C LYS A 201 -23.75 -12.95 -17.07
N LYS A 202 -23.46 -12.17 -18.13
CA LYS A 202 -23.81 -12.53 -19.51
C LYS A 202 -23.13 -13.83 -19.99
N LYS A 203 -21.91 -14.13 -19.52
CA LYS A 203 -21.19 -15.37 -19.84
C LYS A 203 -21.73 -16.60 -19.12
N THR A 204 -22.34 -16.45 -17.94
CA THR A 204 -22.91 -17.57 -17.17
C THR A 204 -24.35 -17.91 -17.55
N THR A 205 -25.14 -16.99 -18.10
CA THR A 205 -26.52 -17.24 -18.56
C THR A 205 -26.64 -17.64 -20.04
N GLY A 206 -25.53 -17.66 -20.78
CA GLY A 206 -25.49 -18.04 -22.21
C GLY A 206 -25.00 -19.47 -22.45
N LYS A 207 -25.17 -20.37 -21.49
CA LYS A 207 -24.76 -21.77 -21.56
C LYS A 207 -25.91 -22.68 -21.15
#